data_AF-A0A3D1PL34-F1
#
_entry.id   AF-A0A3D1PL34-F1
#
_cell.length_a   1.000
_cell.length_b   1.000
_cell.length_c   1.000
_cell.angle_alpha   90.00
_cell.angle_beta   90.00
_cell.angle_gamma   90.00
#
_symmetry.space_group_name_H-M   'P 1'
#
loop_
_entity.id
_entity.type
_entity.pdbx_description
1 polymer ?
#
loop_
_entity_poly.entity_id
_entity_poly.type
_entity_poly.pdbx_seq_one_letter_code
_entity_poly.pdbx_strand_id
1 'polypeptide(L)'
;MKKINCILIIVAVLGIVFAFSLFSKEGIAINVNSKNKDLVSKSLNGEIENTDDVTKIILGQGWHSGELTIYHSLGKTETLYITEGMFNLGELEKYIRENGYNLDNIGFISIGVSSIILIYLLIYMYVNKNKS
;
A
#
# COMPACT_ATOMS: atom_id res chain seq x y z
N MET A 1 -3.79 -12.75 32.31
CA MET A 1 -3.76 -11.59 31.39
C MET A 1 -5.15 -10.97 31.33
N LYS A 2 -5.26 -9.64 31.29
CA LYS A 2 -6.56 -8.97 31.11
C LYS A 2 -7.06 -9.21 29.68
N LYS A 3 -8.39 -9.25 29.46
CA LYS A 3 -8.99 -9.42 28.12
C LYS A 3 -8.46 -8.40 27.10
N ILE A 4 -8.21 -7.16 27.55
CA ILE A 4 -7.62 -6.08 26.74
C ILE A 4 -6.24 -6.46 26.17
N ASN A 5 -5.41 -7.16 26.94
CA ASN A 5 -4.07 -7.55 26.47
C ASN A 5 -4.14 -8.56 25.33
N CYS A 6 -5.10 -9.50 25.38
CA CYS A 6 -5.31 -10.43 24.26
C CYS A 6 -5.76 -9.71 23.00
N ILE A 7 -6.64 -8.71 23.13
CA ILE A 7 -7.07 -7.87 22.00
C ILE A 7 -5.88 -7.13 21.40
N LEU A 8 -5.01 -6.55 22.23
CA LEU A 8 -3.81 -5.85 21.77
C LEU A 8 -2.84 -6.78 21.00
N ILE A 9 -2.67 -8.03 21.45
CA ILE A 9 -1.86 -9.02 20.73
C ILE A 9 -2.46 -9.28 19.34
N ILE A 10 -3.77 -9.50 19.24
CA ILE A 10 -4.44 -9.75 17.96
C ILE A 10 -4.26 -8.55 17.03
N VAL A 11 -4.46 -7.32 17.53
CA VAL A 11 -4.26 -6.09 16.76
C VAL A 11 -2.82 -5.97 16.25
N ALA A 12 -1.82 -6.26 17.10
CA ALA A 12 -0.41 -6.22 16.70
C ALA A 12 -0.08 -7.27 15.62
N VAL A 13 -0.58 -8.50 15.75
CA VAL A 13 -0.37 -9.55 14.75
C VAL A 13 -1.00 -9.16 13.41
N LEU A 14 -2.25 -8.66 13.42
CA LEU A 14 -2.92 -8.18 12.21
C LEU A 14 -2.15 -7.01 11.57
N GLY A 15 -1.63 -6.08 12.37
CA GLY A 15 -0.81 -4.96 11.88
C GLY A 15 0.46 -5.42 11.19
N ILE A 16 1.14 -6.43 11.73
CA ILE A 16 2.34 -7.01 11.13
C ILE A 16 2.02 -7.73 9.81
N VAL A 17 0.97 -8.56 9.78
CA VAL A 17 0.52 -9.25 8.56
C VAL A 17 0.14 -8.24 7.47
N PHE A 18 -0.57 -7.17 7.85
CA PHE A 18 -0.90 -6.08 6.94
C PHE A 18 0.34 -5.38 6.39
N ALA A 19 1.35 -5.10 7.23
CA ALA A 19 2.59 -4.49 6.80
C ALA A 19 3.33 -5.35 5.76
N PHE A 20 3.43 -6.66 5.99
CA PHE A 20 4.03 -7.57 5.01
C PHE A 20 3.28 -7.56 3.68
N SER A 21 1.94 -7.50 3.69
CA SER A 21 1.16 -7.39 2.46
C SER A 21 1.42 -6.10 1.67
N LEU A 22 1.77 -5.01 2.37
CA LEU A 22 2.15 -3.74 1.74
C LEU A 22 3.55 -3.83 1.13
N PHE A 23 4.50 -4.39 1.89
CA PHE A 23 5.85 -4.62 1.38
C PHE A 23 5.87 -5.54 0.17
N SER A 24 5.04 -6.58 0.11
CA SER A 24 4.97 -7.43 -1.07
C SER A 24 4.51 -6.71 -2.34
N LYS A 25 3.92 -5.51 -2.23
CA LYS A 25 3.54 -4.72 -3.41
C LYS A 25 4.63 -3.76 -3.87
N GLU A 26 5.62 -3.46 -3.02
CA GLU A 26 6.77 -2.56 -3.27
C GLU A 26 6.43 -1.41 -4.22
N GLY A 27 5.69 -0.39 -3.79
CA GLY A 27 5.21 0.60 -4.75
C GLY A 27 4.67 1.91 -4.18
N ILE A 28 4.49 2.88 -5.07
CA ILE A 28 3.79 4.14 -4.80
C ILE A 28 2.37 4.02 -5.33
N ALA A 29 1.39 4.18 -4.46
CA ALA A 29 -0.02 4.11 -4.83
C ALA A 29 -0.63 5.50 -4.95
N ILE A 30 -1.56 5.64 -5.89
CA ILE A 30 -2.43 6.81 -6.01
C ILE A 30 -3.89 6.35 -6.13
N ASN A 31 -4.79 7.06 -5.46
CA ASN A 31 -6.22 6.86 -5.66
C ASN A 31 -6.71 7.77 -6.79
N VAL A 32 -7.47 7.20 -7.71
CA VAL A 32 -8.08 7.95 -8.81
C VAL A 32 -9.31 8.68 -8.29
N ASN A 33 -9.34 9.98 -8.53
CA ASN A 33 -10.39 10.90 -8.10
C ASN A 33 -10.62 11.96 -9.18
N SER A 34 -11.58 12.85 -8.97
CA SER A 34 -11.94 13.88 -9.97
C SER A 34 -10.78 14.79 -10.39
N LYS A 35 -9.72 14.96 -9.58
CA LYS A 35 -8.59 15.83 -9.91
C LYS A 35 -7.60 15.18 -10.88
N ASN A 36 -7.45 13.87 -10.82
CA ASN A 36 -6.46 13.13 -11.63
C ASN A 36 -7.12 12.18 -12.64
N LYS A 37 -8.45 12.05 -12.64
CA LYS A 37 -9.20 11.17 -13.55
C LYS A 37 -8.87 11.46 -15.02
N ASP A 38 -8.79 12.73 -15.42
CA ASP A 38 -8.50 13.09 -16.81
C ASP A 38 -7.10 12.65 -17.25
N LEU A 39 -6.09 12.86 -16.38
CA LEU A 39 -4.72 12.39 -16.62
C LEU A 39 -4.69 10.87 -16.74
N VAL A 40 -5.29 10.17 -15.77
CA VAL A 40 -5.35 8.71 -15.74
C VAL A 40 -6.03 8.17 -16.99
N SER A 41 -7.19 8.72 -17.35
CA SER A 41 -7.96 8.26 -18.51
C SER A 41 -7.18 8.50 -19.80
N LYS A 42 -6.56 9.66 -19.96
CA LYS A 42 -5.72 9.96 -21.13
C LYS A 42 -4.48 9.05 -21.20
N SER A 43 -3.84 8.80 -20.07
CA SER A 43 -2.62 8.00 -20.00
C SER A 43 -2.86 6.51 -20.24
N LEU A 44 -4.02 5.99 -19.86
CA LEU A 44 -4.39 4.58 -20.00
C LEU A 44 -5.27 4.30 -21.24
N ASN A 45 -5.68 5.34 -21.99
CA ASN A 45 -6.54 5.19 -23.15
C ASN A 45 -5.86 4.34 -24.24
N GLY A 46 -6.49 3.22 -24.60
CA GLY A 46 -5.96 2.25 -25.56
C GLY A 46 -4.99 1.22 -24.98
N GLU A 47 -4.59 1.38 -23.71
CA GLU A 47 -3.72 0.42 -22.99
C GLU A 47 -4.54 -0.58 -22.15
N ILE A 48 -5.72 -0.18 -21.68
CA ILE A 48 -6.64 -1.03 -20.90
C ILE A 48 -8.05 -1.04 -21.49
N GLU A 49 -8.83 -2.05 -21.12
CA GLU A 49 -10.19 -2.24 -21.64
C GLU A 49 -11.16 -1.14 -21.19
N ASN A 50 -11.02 -0.66 -19.95
CA ASN A 50 -11.90 0.37 -19.39
C ASN A 50 -11.15 1.34 -18.46
N THR A 51 -11.11 2.62 -18.81
CA THR A 51 -10.49 3.65 -17.97
C THR A 51 -11.43 4.27 -16.94
N ASP A 52 -12.75 4.09 -17.09
CA ASP A 52 -13.74 4.85 -16.32
C ASP A 52 -13.93 4.37 -14.88
N ASP A 53 -13.69 3.09 -14.63
CA ASP A 53 -13.87 2.44 -13.33
C ASP A 53 -12.56 2.20 -12.58
N VAL A 54 -11.45 2.80 -13.05
CA VAL A 54 -10.17 2.78 -12.36
C VAL A 54 -10.29 3.54 -11.04
N THR A 55 -9.93 2.87 -9.95
CA THR A 55 -10.02 3.41 -8.57
C THR A 55 -8.65 3.68 -7.96
N LYS A 56 -7.64 2.90 -8.34
CA LYS A 56 -6.30 2.99 -7.77
C LYS A 56 -5.27 2.49 -8.76
N ILE A 57 -4.11 3.13 -8.74
CA ILE A 57 -2.95 2.73 -9.53
C ILE A 57 -1.77 2.59 -8.58
N ILE A 58 -0.99 1.53 -8.74
CA ILE A 58 0.25 1.29 -8.00
C ILE A 58 1.39 1.27 -9.01
N LEU A 59 2.32 2.19 -8.85
CA LEU A 59 3.60 2.17 -9.54
C LEU A 59 4.57 1.32 -8.73
N GLY A 60 4.98 0.19 -9.28
CA GLY A 60 5.96 -0.71 -8.70
C GLY A 60 7.36 -0.08 -8.63
N GLN A 61 8.08 -0.44 -7.58
CA GLN A 61 9.45 -0.05 -7.27
C GLN A 61 10.28 -1.31 -7.00
N GLY A 62 11.60 -1.16 -6.91
CA GLY A 62 12.48 -2.28 -6.58
C GLY A 62 12.36 -3.42 -7.60
N TRP A 63 11.93 -4.59 -7.15
CA TRP A 63 11.75 -5.78 -7.99
C TRP A 63 10.58 -5.65 -8.98
N HIS A 64 9.63 -4.75 -8.71
CA HIS A 64 8.47 -4.44 -9.55
C HIS A 64 8.64 -3.14 -10.34
N SER A 65 9.87 -2.64 -10.49
CA SER A 65 10.13 -1.36 -11.16
C SER A 65 9.62 -1.36 -12.60
N GLY A 66 8.83 -0.35 -12.95
CA GLY A 66 8.21 -0.21 -14.27
C GLY A 66 6.85 -0.89 -14.41
N GLU A 67 6.37 -1.59 -13.38
CA GLU A 67 5.02 -2.15 -13.36
C GLU A 67 4.00 -1.10 -12.90
N LEU A 68 2.92 -0.95 -13.66
CA LEU A 68 1.74 -0.18 -13.29
C LEU A 68 0.60 -1.15 -13.05
N THR A 69 0.25 -1.37 -11.78
CA THR A 69 -0.90 -2.20 -11.39
C THR A 69 -2.14 -1.33 -11.23
N ILE A 70 -3.17 -1.62 -11.99
CA ILE A 70 -4.41 -0.83 -12.12
C ILE A 70 -5.55 -1.63 -11.48
N TYR A 71 -6.25 -0.98 -10.55
CA TYR A 71 -7.35 -1.57 -9.81
C TYR A 71 -8.66 -0.91 -10.21
N HIS A 72 -9.63 -1.74 -10.57
CA HIS A 72 -10.97 -1.32 -10.98
C HIS A 72 -11.95 -1.52 -9.82
N SER A 73 -13.06 -0.77 -9.81
CA SER A 73 -14.03 -0.81 -8.71
C SER A 73 -14.69 -2.19 -8.53
N LEU A 74 -14.93 -2.89 -9.64
CA LEU A 74 -15.51 -4.25 -9.69
C LEU A 74 -14.91 -5.09 -10.84
N GLY A 75 -13.83 -4.60 -11.44
CA GLY A 75 -13.15 -5.25 -12.57
C GLY A 75 -11.97 -6.11 -12.14
N LYS A 76 -11.29 -6.67 -13.13
CA LYS A 76 -10.02 -7.37 -12.90
C LYS A 76 -8.92 -6.36 -12.63
N THR A 77 -7.91 -6.80 -11.87
CA THR A 77 -6.66 -6.04 -11.77
C THR A 77 -5.87 -6.24 -13.05
N GLU A 78 -5.39 -5.14 -13.63
CA GLU A 78 -4.57 -5.15 -14.84
C GLU A 78 -3.16 -4.68 -14.50
N THR A 79 -2.15 -5.26 -15.14
CA THR A 79 -0.75 -4.85 -14.96
C THR A 79 -0.17 -4.44 -16.31
N LEU A 80 0.29 -3.20 -16.40
CA LEU A 80 0.99 -2.65 -17.55
C LEU A 80 2.48 -2.50 -17.25
N TYR A 81 3.31 -2.61 -18.28
CA TYR A 81 4.75 -2.38 -18.18
C TYR A 81 5.11 -1.09 -18.89
N ILE A 82 5.76 -0.17 -18.19
CA ILE A 82 6.28 1.06 -18.79
C ILE A 82 7.50 0.69 -19.62
N THR A 83 7.34 0.74 -20.96
CA THR A 83 8.44 0.55 -21.90
C THR A 83 8.90 1.88 -22.51
N GLU A 84 10.17 1.93 -22.96
CA GLU A 84 10.72 3.12 -23.61
C GLU A 84 9.91 3.50 -24.86
N GLY A 85 9.41 4.73 -24.90
CA GLY A 85 8.57 5.25 -26.01
C GLY A 85 7.11 5.54 -25.63
N MET A 86 6.63 5.09 -24.47
CA MET A 86 5.25 5.35 -23.99
C MET A 86 5.15 6.68 -23.24
N PHE A 87 5.17 7.79 -23.98
CA PHE A 87 5.17 9.15 -23.42
C PHE A 87 4.03 9.41 -22.41
N ASN A 88 2.83 8.92 -22.71
CA ASN A 88 1.64 9.08 -21.86
C ASN A 88 1.74 8.35 -20.51
N LEU A 89 2.36 7.16 -20.48
CA LEU A 89 2.61 6.43 -19.24
C LEU A 89 3.73 7.07 -18.42
N GLY A 90 4.72 7.69 -19.08
CA GLY A 90 5.76 8.47 -18.41
C GLY A 90 5.22 9.70 -17.66
N GLU A 91 4.24 10.40 -18.24
CA GLU A 91 3.56 11.52 -17.54
C GLU A 91 2.80 11.03 -16.29
N LEU A 92 2.11 9.89 -16.42
CA LEU A 92 1.41 9.24 -15.30
C LEU A 92 2.39 8.76 -14.21
N GLU A 93 3.51 8.15 -14.59
CA GLU A 93 4.56 7.71 -13.67
C GLU A 93 5.08 8.89 -12.84
N LYS A 94 5.44 9.99 -13.51
CA LYS A 94 5.91 11.20 -12.84
C LYS A 94 4.88 11.74 -11.86
N TYR A 95 3.61 11.80 -12.28
CA TYR A 95 2.53 12.26 -11.42
C TYR A 95 2.34 11.38 -10.18
N ILE A 96 2.42 10.06 -10.33
CA ILE A 96 2.33 9.10 -9.21
C ILE A 96 3.50 9.29 -8.25
N ARG A 97 4.74 9.47 -8.74
CA ARG A 97 5.91 9.72 -7.88
C ARG A 97 5.78 11.01 -7.07
N GLU A 98 5.16 12.04 -7.64
CA GLU A 98 5.01 13.36 -6.99
C GLU A 98 3.83 13.41 -6.00
N ASN A 99 2.71 12.73 -6.31
CA ASN A 99 1.45 12.87 -5.57
C ASN A 99 0.96 11.60 -4.87
N GLY A 100 1.59 10.46 -5.16
CA GLY A 100 1.23 9.18 -4.57
C GLY A 100 1.81 8.99 -3.17
N TYR A 101 1.31 7.97 -2.47
CA TYR A 101 1.79 7.57 -1.16
C TYR A 101 2.59 6.28 -1.26
N ASN A 102 3.76 6.26 -0.63
CA ASN A 102 4.64 5.10 -0.60
C ASN A 102 4.04 4.02 0.34
N LEU A 103 3.80 2.82 -0.21
CA LEU A 103 3.21 1.70 0.52
C LEU A 103 4.15 1.15 1.60
N ASP A 104 5.47 1.16 1.36
CA ASP A 104 6.47 0.71 2.32
C ASP A 104 6.48 1.63 3.54
N ASN A 105 6.38 2.94 3.35
CA ASN A 105 6.26 3.88 4.49
C ASN A 105 5.04 3.54 5.38
N ILE A 106 3.91 3.17 4.79
CA ILE A 106 2.72 2.75 5.53
C ILE A 106 2.98 1.40 6.24
N GLY A 107 3.68 0.48 5.58
CA GLY A 107 4.13 -0.79 6.17
C GLY A 107 5.03 -0.58 7.38
N PHE A 108 6.03 0.30 7.27
CA PHE A 108 6.92 0.66 8.38
C PHE A 108 6.18 1.27 9.56
N ILE A 109 5.22 2.17 9.33
CA ILE A 109 4.37 2.73 10.39
C ILE A 109 3.59 1.62 11.09
N SER A 110 3.01 0.70 10.31
CA SER A 110 2.24 -0.43 10.85
C SER A 110 3.10 -1.36 11.71
N ILE A 111 4.36 -1.62 11.32
CA ILE A 111 5.33 -2.37 12.12
C ILE A 111 5.72 -1.59 13.38
N GLY A 112 5.97 -0.28 13.27
CA GLY A 112 6.34 0.56 14.40
C GLY A 112 5.27 0.54 15.50
N VAL A 113 4.02 0.76 15.13
CA VAL A 113 2.88 0.70 16.07
C VAL A 113 2.76 -0.69 16.70
N SER A 114 2.85 -1.74 15.89
CA SER A 114 2.75 -3.12 16.39
C SER A 114 3.88 -3.46 17.37
N SER A 115 5.09 -2.98 17.09
CA SER A 115 6.26 -3.17 17.95
C SER A 115 6.10 -2.48 19.31
N ILE A 116 5.57 -1.24 19.32
CA ILE A 116 5.28 -0.50 20.55
C ILE A 116 4.26 -1.26 21.42
N ILE A 117 3.21 -1.80 20.81
CA ILE A 117 2.19 -2.61 21.52
C ILE A 117 2.84 -3.85 22.15
N LEU A 118 3.69 -4.56 21.41
CA LEU A 118 4.37 -5.75 21.91
C LEU A 118 5.34 -5.41 23.06
N ILE A 119 6.10 -4.33 22.96
CA ILE A 119 6.99 -3.85 24.03
C ILE A 119 6.19 -3.53 25.29
N TYR A 120 5.07 -2.82 25.17
CA TYR A 120 4.17 -2.53 26.30
C TYR A 120 3.69 -3.81 27.00
N LEU A 121 3.28 -4.82 26.22
CA LEU A 121 2.80 -6.09 26.75
C LEU A 121 3.92 -6.88 27.46
N LEU A 122 5.14 -6.87 26.92
CA LEU A 122 6.31 -7.49 27.53
C LEU A 122 6.64 -6.85 28.89
N ILE A 123 6.66 -5.51 28.97
CA ILE A 123 6.90 -4.79 30.22
C ILE A 123 5.79 -5.10 31.24
N TYR A 124 4.53 -5.09 30.81
CA TYR A 124 3.40 -5.44 31.67
C TYR A 124 3.54 -6.85 32.25
N MET A 125 3.87 -7.84 31.41
CA MET A 125 4.10 -9.21 31.87
C MET A 125 5.25 -9.31 32.87
N TYR A 126 6.36 -8.62 32.61
CA TYR A 126 7.54 -8.62 33.48
C TYR A 126 7.24 -8.03 34.87
N VAL A 127 6.62 -6.85 34.93
CA VAL A 127 6.24 -6.20 36.19
C VAL A 127 5.26 -7.05 36.99
N ASN A 128 4.31 -7.70 36.32
CA ASN A 128 3.31 -8.52 37.00
C ASN A 128 3.89 -9.85 37.50
N LYS A 129 4.93 -10.38 36.84
CA LYS A 129 5.67 -11.58 37.29
C LYS A 129 6.52 -11.30 38.53
N ASN A 130 7.12 -10.11 38.64
CA ASN A 130 7.93 -9.71 39.80
C ASN A 130 7.12 -9.25 41.03
N LYS A 131 5.78 -9.24 40.93
CA LYS A 131 4.87 -8.94 42.04
C LYS A 131 4.22 -10.18 42.67
N SER A 132 4.49 -11.36 42.11
CA SER A 132 4.06 -12.67 42.62
C SER A 132 5.23 -13.40 43.26
#